data_AF-A0A543L2J7-F1
#
_entry.id   AF-A0A543L2J7-F1
#
_cell.length_a   1.000
_cell.length_b   1.000
_cell.length_c   1.000
_cell.angle_alpha   90.00
_cell.angle_beta   90.00
_cell.angle_gamma   90.00
#
_symmetry.space_group_name_H-M   'P 1'
#
loop_
_entity.id
_entity.type
_entity.pdbx_description
1 polymer ?
#
loop_
_entity_poly.entity_id
_entity_poly.type
_entity_poly.pdbx_seq_one_letter_code
_entity_poly.pdbx_strand_id
1 'polypeptide(L)'
;MHPIPATPEEVGDGEDRLVDVHSPEVPHSIRTRVLAMAQPGDQLWRCPRLSAPRGALGLLGVGPRDVVIEWWLLDAQGELIEAFWEV
;
A
#
# COMPACT_ATOMS: atom_id res chain seq x y z
N MET A 1 -5.02 22.03 -9.48
CA MET A 1 -4.18 20.82 -9.53
C MET A 1 -4.69 19.98 -10.69
N HIS A 2 -3.86 19.74 -11.71
CA HIS A 2 -4.19 18.74 -12.74
C HIS A 2 -3.90 17.35 -12.15
N PRO A 3 -4.78 16.35 -12.34
CA PRO A 3 -4.47 14.98 -11.95
C PRO A 3 -3.36 14.48 -12.87
N ILE A 4 -2.21 14.14 -12.30
CA ILE A 4 -1.16 13.41 -13.00
C ILE A 4 -1.60 11.94 -12.96
N PRO A 5 -1.82 11.28 -14.12
CA PRO A 5 -2.06 9.84 -14.14
C PRO A 5 -0.85 9.15 -13.52
N ALA A 6 -1.06 8.28 -12.54
CA ALA A 6 0.01 7.46 -11.99
C ALA A 6 0.67 6.67 -13.13
N THR A 7 1.95 6.95 -13.36
CA THR A 7 2.75 6.19 -14.32
C THR A 7 3.10 4.82 -13.72
N PRO A 8 3.22 3.75 -14.53
CA PRO A 8 3.62 2.42 -14.04
C PRO A 8 4.89 2.43 -13.19
N GLU A 9 5.78 3.39 -13.44
CA GLU A 9 7.02 3.61 -12.70
C GLU A 9 6.79 4.05 -11.24
N GLU A 10 5.68 4.72 -10.93
CA GLU A 10 5.28 5.11 -9.56
C GLU A 10 4.64 3.94 -8.78
N VAL A 11 4.13 2.93 -9.50
CA VAL A 11 3.54 1.71 -8.95
C VAL A 11 4.62 0.71 -8.51
N GLY A 12 5.81 0.78 -9.11
CA GLY A 12 6.69 -0.38 -9.22
C GLY A 12 6.06 -1.46 -10.10
N ASP A 13 6.50 -2.70 -9.99
CA ASP A 13 6.06 -3.82 -10.85
C ASP A 13 4.56 -4.19 -10.70
N GLY A 14 3.83 -3.52 -9.80
CA GLY A 14 2.43 -3.81 -9.49
C GLY A 14 2.22 -5.07 -8.65
N GLU A 15 3.29 -5.77 -8.30
CA GLU A 15 3.26 -7.01 -7.55
C GLU A 15 3.36 -6.78 -6.04
N ASP A 16 2.65 -7.63 -5.30
CA ASP A 16 2.79 -7.73 -3.85
C ASP A 16 4.14 -8.29 -3.51
N ARG A 17 4.90 -7.59 -2.67
CA ARG A 17 6.22 -8.05 -2.25
C ARG A 17 6.49 -7.80 -0.79
N LEU A 18 7.28 -8.70 -0.21
CA LEU A 18 7.87 -8.51 1.10
C LEU A 18 8.84 -7.32 1.07
N VAL A 19 8.78 -6.47 2.09
CA VAL A 19 9.62 -5.28 2.24
C VAL A 19 10.21 -5.26 3.64
N ASP A 20 11.49 -4.93 3.74
CA ASP A 20 12.13 -4.64 5.02
C ASP A 20 11.52 -3.36 5.63
N VAL A 21 11.02 -3.44 6.86
CA VAL A 21 10.43 -2.30 7.60
C VAL A 21 11.39 -1.10 7.72
N HIS A 22 12.70 -1.35 7.68
CA HIS A 22 13.73 -0.31 7.72
C HIS A 22 14.09 0.27 6.35
N SER A 23 13.57 -0.31 5.26
CA SER A 23 13.77 0.20 3.90
C SER A 23 13.29 1.64 3.77
N PRO A 24 14.03 2.52 3.05
CA PRO A 24 13.60 3.90 2.83
C PRO A 24 12.30 4.00 2.03
N GLU A 25 11.86 2.94 1.34
CA GLU A 25 10.56 2.93 0.65
C GLU A 25 9.36 2.88 1.60
N VAL A 26 9.56 2.43 2.86
CA VAL A 26 8.50 2.39 3.88
C VAL A 26 8.35 3.78 4.48
N PRO A 27 7.16 4.41 4.38
CA PRO A 27 6.93 5.73 4.93
C PRO A 27 7.13 5.76 6.44
N HIS A 28 7.59 6.90 6.96
CA HIS A 28 7.92 7.03 8.38
C HIS A 28 6.73 6.75 9.31
N SER A 29 5.53 7.17 8.91
CA SER A 29 4.27 6.94 9.62
C SER A 29 3.97 5.44 9.74
N ILE A 30 4.09 4.70 8.63
CA ILE A 30 3.89 3.26 8.55
C ILE A 30 4.96 2.53 9.36
N ARG A 31 6.23 2.87 9.16
CA ARG A 31 7.37 2.27 9.89
C ARG A 31 7.17 2.37 11.39
N THR A 32 6.81 3.55 11.88
CA THR A 32 6.58 3.79 13.32
C THR A 32 5.46 2.90 13.86
N ARG A 33 4.36 2.75 13.13
CA ARG A 33 3.23 1.90 13.55
C ARG A 33 3.59 0.42 13.52
N VAL A 34 4.25 -0.05 12.46
CA VAL A 34 4.70 -1.45 12.33
C VAL A 34 5.66 -1.79 13.46
N LEU A 35 6.69 -0.98 13.71
CA LEU A 35 7.66 -1.22 14.77
C LEU A 35 7.04 -1.22 16.19
N ALA A 36 5.91 -0.56 16.39
CA ALA A 36 5.21 -0.55 17.67
C ALA A 36 4.41 -1.83 17.95
N MET A 37 4.09 -2.64 16.93
CA MET A 37 3.25 -3.84 17.07
C MET A 37 3.90 -5.14 16.64
N ALA A 38 4.77 -5.09 15.62
CA ALA A 38 5.35 -6.27 14.99
C ALA A 38 6.13 -7.11 16.00
N GLN A 39 5.90 -8.41 15.94
CA GLN A 39 6.62 -9.43 16.69
C GLN A 39 7.72 -10.05 15.80
N PRO A 40 8.72 -10.71 16.40
CA PRO A 40 9.69 -11.47 15.64
C PRO A 40 9.02 -12.54 14.76
N GLY A 41 9.26 -12.49 13.46
CA GLY A 41 8.67 -13.40 12.48
C GLY A 41 7.54 -12.78 11.64
N ASP A 42 7.00 -11.64 12.07
CA ASP A 42 6.03 -10.88 11.28
C ASP A 42 6.70 -10.25 10.05
N GLN A 43 5.91 -10.10 9.00
CA GLN A 43 6.37 -9.73 7.67
C GLN A 43 5.58 -8.53 7.17
N LEU A 44 6.30 -7.48 6.74
CA LEU A 44 5.69 -6.31 6.12
C LEU A 44 5.67 -6.46 4.60
N TRP A 45 4.48 -6.33 4.01
CA TRP A 45 4.27 -6.41 2.57
C TRP A 45 3.86 -5.05 2.00
N ARG A 46 4.43 -4.72 0.85
CA ARG A 46 4.01 -3.61 0.01
C ARG A 46 3.05 -4.16 -1.04
N CYS A 47 1.81 -3.69 -1.01
CA CYS A 47 0.72 -4.19 -1.83
C CYS A 47 0.14 -3.04 -2.68
N PRO A 48 0.63 -2.82 -3.91
CA PRO A 48 0.05 -1.82 -4.81
C PRO A 48 -1.37 -2.22 -5.22
N ARG A 49 -2.31 -1.29 -5.12
CA ARG A 49 -3.72 -1.49 -5.47
C ARG A 49 -4.23 -0.32 -6.29
N LEU A 50 -5.31 -0.54 -7.04
CA LEU A 50 -6.03 0.52 -7.73
C LEU A 50 -7.12 1.07 -6.81
N SER A 51 -7.08 2.37 -6.54
CA SER A 51 -8.11 3.08 -5.78
C SER A 51 -9.50 2.88 -6.40
N ALA A 52 -10.56 3.15 -5.64
CA ALA A 52 -11.89 3.29 -6.24
C ALA A 52 -11.87 4.39 -7.32
N PRO A 53 -12.63 4.21 -8.42
CA PRO A 53 -12.78 5.25 -9.44
C PRO A 53 -13.31 6.55 -8.84
N ARG A 54 -12.68 7.69 -9.14
CA ARG A 54 -13.10 9.00 -8.62
C ARG A 54 -14.09 9.70 -9.56
N GLY A 55 -14.96 10.55 -9.00
CA GLY A 55 -15.92 11.39 -9.74
C GLY A 55 -17.31 10.77 -9.97
N ALA A 56 -18.24 11.51 -10.57
CA ALA A 56 -19.64 11.09 -10.75
C ALA A 56 -19.81 9.81 -11.58
N LEU A 57 -18.92 9.59 -12.56
CA LEU A 57 -18.86 8.34 -13.34
C LEU A 57 -18.24 7.18 -12.55
N GLY A 58 -17.50 7.46 -11.48
CA GLY A 58 -16.89 6.45 -10.63
C GLY A 58 -17.91 5.59 -9.87
N LEU A 59 -19.13 6.11 -9.66
CA LEU A 59 -20.27 5.34 -9.14
C LEU A 59 -20.71 4.20 -10.07
N LEU A 60 -20.40 4.32 -11.36
CA LEU A 60 -20.65 3.29 -12.37
C LEU A 60 -19.42 2.37 -12.59
N GLY A 61 -18.37 2.51 -11.76
CA GLY A 61 -17.13 1.78 -11.91
C GLY A 61 -16.21 2.29 -13.02
N VAL A 62 -16.51 3.45 -13.63
CA VAL A 62 -15.78 4.00 -14.78
C VAL A 62 -15.11 5.32 -14.42
N GLY A 63 -13.79 5.41 -14.60
CA GLY A 63 -13.05 6.65 -14.36
C GLY A 63 -11.57 6.40 -14.06
N PRO A 64 -10.75 7.46 -13.98
CA PRO A 64 -9.36 7.35 -13.58
C PRO A 64 -9.26 6.78 -12.16
N ARG A 65 -8.27 5.92 -11.96
CA ARG A 65 -7.95 5.29 -10.67
C ARG A 65 -6.52 5.66 -10.34
N ASP A 66 -6.29 6.06 -9.11
CA ASP A 66 -4.95 6.29 -8.60
C ASP A 66 -4.41 4.97 -8.07
N VAL A 67 -3.10 4.81 -8.12
CA VAL A 67 -2.46 3.69 -7.44
C VAL A 67 -2.28 4.08 -5.98
N VAL A 68 -2.76 3.21 -5.10
CA VAL A 68 -2.56 3.31 -3.66
C VAL A 68 -1.66 2.17 -3.22
N ILE A 69 -0.75 2.45 -2.30
CA ILE A 69 0.08 1.41 -1.69
C ILE A 69 -0.57 1.06 -0.36
N GLU A 70 -1.09 -0.16 -0.27
CA GLU A 70 -1.44 -0.74 1.01
C GLU A 70 -0.21 -1.41 1.61
N TRP A 71 -0.02 -1.25 2.91
CA TRP A 71 1.06 -1.89 3.65
C TRP A 71 0.45 -2.94 4.57
N TRP A 72 0.72 -4.21 4.31
CA TRP A 72 0.12 -5.31 5.07
C TRP A 72 1.14 -5.89 6.03
N LEU A 73 0.85 -5.87 7.32
CA LEU A 73 1.61 -6.63 8.32
C LEU A 73 0.97 -8.00 8.45
N LEU A 74 1.71 -9.02 8.06
CA LEU A 74 1.31 -10.42 8.19
C LEU A 74 2.09 -11.09 9.33
N ASP A 75 1.49 -12.07 9.98
CA ASP A 75 2.22 -12.93 10.91
C ASP A 75 3.15 -13.92 10.19
N ALA A 76 3.84 -14.75 10.97
CA ALA A 76 4.73 -15.79 10.43
C ALA A 76 4.01 -16.87 9.60
N GLN A 77 2.69 -16.99 9.71
CA GLN A 77 1.85 -17.92 8.96
C GLN A 77 1.25 -17.28 7.70
N GLY A 78 1.39 -15.96 7.54
CA GLY A 78 0.82 -15.19 6.43
C GLY A 78 -0.60 -14.69 6.69
N GLU A 79 -1.10 -14.75 7.93
CA GLU A 79 -2.38 -14.15 8.29
C GLU A 79 -2.23 -12.63 8.47
N LEU A 80 -3.21 -11.87 7.99
CA LEU A 80 -3.19 -10.41 8.10
C LEU A 80 -3.42 -9.97 9.55
N ILE A 81 -2.42 -9.33 10.13
CA ILE A 81 -2.51 -8.67 11.44
C ILE A 81 -3.15 -7.29 11.28
N GLU A 82 -2.63 -6.45 10.38
CA GLU A 82 -3.08 -5.07 10.18
C GLU A 82 -2.73 -4.56 8.77
N ALA A 83 -3.57 -3.68 8.22
CA ALA A 83 -3.32 -3.01 6.96
C ALA A 83 -3.22 -1.49 7.17
N PHE A 84 -2.17 -0.88 6.62
CA PHE A 84 -1.93 0.56 6.71
C PHE A 84 -2.00 1.24 5.35
N TRP A 85 -2.38 2.51 5.36
CA TRP A 85 -2.40 3.40 4.21
C TRP A 85 -1.87 4.78 4.60
N GLU A 86 -1.27 5.49 3.66
CA GLU A 86 -1.02 6.94 3.79
C GLU A 86 -2.23 7.72 3.27
N VAL A 87 -2.63 8.76 4.00
CA VAL A 87 -3.73 9.68 3.64
C VAL A 87 -3.21 10.95 2.99
#